data_AF-A0A946GGX1-F1
#
_entry.id   AF-A0A946GGX1-F1
#
_cell.length_a   1.000
_cell.length_b   1.000
_cell.length_c   1.000
_cell.angle_alpha   90.00
_cell.angle_beta   90.00
_cell.angle_gamma   90.00
#
_symmetry.space_group_name_H-M   'P 1'
#
loop_
_entity.id
_entity.type
_entity.pdbx_description
1 polymer ?
#
loop_
_entity_poly.entity_id
_entity_poly.type
_entity_poly.pdbx_seq_one_letter_code
_entity_poly.pdbx_strand_id
1 'polypeptide(L)'
;MSENNNPSPTEAVDTNQIIEERRSKLSKLRKEGNAFPNDFERKDLAQTLHDHYGNRDKETLEELEASATVAGRIMLKRVMGKASFATIQDMSGQ
;
A
#
# COMPACT_ATOMS: atom_id res chain seq x y z
N MET A 1 22.11 -36.99 -22.92
CA MET A 1 21.76 -35.58 -22.71
C MET A 1 20.44 -35.61 -21.95
N SER A 2 20.52 -35.62 -20.62
CA SER A 2 19.36 -35.83 -19.74
C SER A 2 18.64 -34.49 -19.54
N GLU A 3 17.40 -34.39 -20.00
CA GLU A 3 16.53 -33.26 -19.73
C GLU A 3 16.10 -33.28 -18.26
N ASN A 4 16.63 -32.34 -17.48
CA ASN A 4 16.17 -32.06 -16.12
C ASN A 4 14.84 -31.29 -16.19
N ASN A 5 13.72 -32.02 -16.09
CA ASN A 5 12.41 -31.42 -15.92
C ASN A 5 12.16 -31.18 -14.42
N ASN A 6 12.54 -29.99 -13.94
CA ASN A 6 12.30 -29.57 -12.56
C ASN A 6 11.01 -28.70 -12.53
N PRO A 7 9.87 -29.18 -11.99
CA PRO A 7 8.74 -28.31 -11.75
C PRO A 7 9.04 -27.39 -10.56
N SER A 8 9.16 -26.09 -10.82
CA SER A 8 9.23 -25.04 -9.79
C SER A 8 8.05 -25.14 -8.82
N PRO A 9 8.25 -25.17 -7.49
CA PRO A 9 7.16 -25.18 -6.53
C PRO A 9 6.69 -23.74 -6.30
N THR A 10 5.97 -23.17 -7.27
CA THR A 10 5.31 -21.87 -7.09
C THR A 10 3.85 -22.09 -6.74
N GLU A 11 3.60 -22.13 -5.42
CA GLU A 11 2.52 -21.36 -4.79
C GLU A 11 1.08 -21.64 -5.26
N ALA A 12 0.55 -22.82 -4.90
CA ALA A 12 -0.85 -22.88 -4.50
C ALA A 12 -0.96 -22.35 -3.05
N VAL A 13 -0.72 -21.06 -2.83
CA VAL A 13 -1.20 -20.43 -1.59
C VAL A 13 -2.71 -20.60 -1.63
N ASP A 14 -3.27 -21.30 -0.64
CA ASP A 14 -4.69 -21.68 -0.65
C ASP A 14 -5.56 -20.41 -0.67
N THR A 15 -5.98 -20.04 -1.87
CA THR A 15 -6.72 -18.81 -2.16
C THR A 15 -7.96 -18.67 -1.28
N ASN A 16 -8.54 -19.81 -0.88
CA ASN A 16 -9.67 -19.86 0.03
C ASN A 16 -9.32 -19.30 1.41
N GLN A 17 -8.17 -19.67 1.96
CA GLN A 17 -7.72 -19.21 3.29
C GLN A 17 -7.52 -17.69 3.32
N ILE A 18 -6.94 -17.10 2.26
CA ILE A 18 -6.78 -15.64 2.15
C ILE A 18 -8.15 -14.93 2.08
N ILE A 19 -9.08 -15.48 1.30
CA ILE A 19 -10.43 -14.90 1.14
C ILE A 19 -11.19 -14.96 2.47
N GLU A 20 -11.11 -16.07 3.19
CA GLU A 20 -11.72 -16.25 4.50
C GLU A 20 -11.16 -15.25 5.53
N GLU A 21 -9.85 -15.07 5.58
CA GLU A 21 -9.23 -14.11 6.49
C GLU A 21 -9.69 -12.68 6.20
N ARG A 22 -9.77 -12.28 4.92
CA ARG A 22 -10.28 -10.97 4.51
C ARG A 22 -11.75 -10.79 4.90
N ARG A 23 -12.59 -11.81 4.72
CA ARG A 23 -14.01 -11.79 5.14
C ARG A 23 -14.16 -11.69 6.64
N SER A 24 -13.32 -12.39 7.40
CA SER A 24 -13.30 -12.31 8.87
C SER A 24 -12.93 -10.89 9.34
N LYS A 25 -11.88 -10.29 8.77
CA LYS A 25 -11.50 -8.88 9.04
C LYS A 25 -12.63 -7.91 8.70
N LEU A 26 -13.26 -8.05 7.53
CA LEU A 26 -14.39 -7.22 7.14
C LEU A 26 -15.58 -7.36 8.11
N SER A 27 -15.84 -8.57 8.59
CA SER A 27 -16.93 -8.82 9.55
C SER A 27 -16.68 -8.14 10.89
N LYS A 28 -15.41 -8.04 11.34
CA LYS A 28 -15.04 -7.29 12.54
C LYS A 28 -15.25 -5.79 12.33
N LEU A 29 -14.77 -5.22 11.22
CA LEU A 29 -14.97 -3.80 10.89
C LEU A 29 -16.45 -3.40 10.86
N ARG A 30 -17.33 -4.26 10.33
CA ARG A 30 -18.78 -4.03 10.32
C ARG A 30 -19.43 -4.04 11.71
N LYS A 31 -18.84 -4.72 12.69
CA LYS A 31 -19.33 -4.72 14.09
C LYS A 31 -18.92 -3.45 14.82
N GLU A 32 -17.76 -2.89 14.46
CA GLU A 32 -17.24 -1.65 15.05
C GLU A 32 -17.94 -0.40 14.48
N GLY A 33 -18.48 -0.47 13.27
CA GLY A 33 -19.28 0.61 12.68
C GLY A 33 -19.37 0.52 11.15
N ASN A 34 -19.23 1.66 10.47
CA ASN A 34 -19.27 1.70 9.01
C ASN A 34 -17.96 1.14 8.42
N ALA A 35 -18.04 -0.04 7.80
CA ALA A 35 -16.88 -0.71 7.20
C ALA A 35 -16.39 -0.08 5.88
N PHE A 36 -17.20 0.79 5.25
CA PHE A 36 -16.85 1.48 4.00
C PHE A 36 -17.14 2.97 4.15
N PRO A 37 -16.29 3.71 4.89
CA PRO A 37 -16.44 5.15 5.02
C PRO A 37 -16.05 5.85 3.70
N ASN A 38 -16.72 6.98 3.45
CA ASN A 38 -16.47 7.85 2.28
C ASN A 38 -16.31 9.31 2.74
N ASP A 39 -15.61 9.49 3.85
CA ASP A 39 -15.34 10.75 4.54
C ASP A 39 -13.90 11.25 4.30
N PHE A 40 -13.02 10.40 3.78
CA PHE A 40 -11.63 10.75 3.52
C PHE A 40 -11.49 11.60 2.25
N GLU A 41 -11.11 12.87 2.43
CA GLU A 41 -10.78 13.78 1.35
C GLU A 41 -9.27 13.83 1.13
N ARG A 42 -8.81 13.31 -0.02
CA ARG A 42 -7.43 13.50 -0.47
C ARG A 42 -7.21 14.93 -0.97
N LYS A 43 -6.03 15.48 -0.72
CA LYS A 43 -5.63 16.82 -1.19
C LYS A 43 -4.58 16.76 -2.30
N ASP A 44 -3.77 15.70 -2.30
CA ASP A 44 -2.60 15.59 -3.16
C ASP A 44 -2.62 14.30 -3.99
N LEU A 45 -1.97 14.36 -5.14
CA LEU A 45 -1.67 13.23 -6.01
C LEU A 45 -0.20 12.87 -5.94
N ALA A 46 0.13 11.59 -6.08
CA ALA A 46 1.51 11.09 -6.04
C ALA A 46 2.40 11.82 -7.06
N GLN A 47 1.95 11.96 -8.32
CA GLN A 47 2.73 12.65 -9.35
C GLN A 47 2.99 14.11 -8.99
N THR A 48 1.98 14.82 -8.47
CA THR A 48 2.13 16.22 -8.04
C THR A 48 3.17 16.35 -6.94
N LEU A 49 3.17 15.43 -5.97
CA LEU A 49 4.20 15.43 -4.91
C LEU A 49 5.59 15.19 -5.49
N HIS A 50 5.74 14.25 -6.43
CA HIS A 50 7.02 14.02 -7.10
C HIS A 50 7.49 15.22 -7.92
N ASP A 51 6.59 15.91 -8.63
CA ASP A 51 6.92 17.08 -9.43
C ASP A 51 7.38 18.25 -8.54
N HIS A 52 6.71 18.47 -7.40
CA HIS A 52 7.02 19.58 -6.51
C HIS A 52 8.24 19.32 -5.62
N TYR A 53 8.41 18.08 -5.15
CA TYR A 53 9.35 17.72 -4.09
C TYR A 53 10.43 16.72 -4.49
N GLY A 54 10.28 16.00 -5.61
CA GLY A 54 11.17 14.91 -6.01
C GLY A 54 12.61 15.34 -6.31
N ASN A 55 12.82 16.62 -6.64
CA ASN A 55 14.15 17.19 -6.88
C ASN A 55 14.71 17.99 -5.69
N ARG A 56 13.99 18.05 -4.57
CA ARG A 56 14.45 18.77 -3.36
C ARG A 56 15.28 17.84 -2.50
N ASP A 57 16.27 18.40 -1.82
CA ASP A 57 17.06 17.67 -0.85
C ASP A 57 16.32 17.54 0.49
N LYS A 58 16.89 16.70 1.36
CA LYS A 58 16.32 16.39 2.66
C LYS A 58 16.21 17.65 3.54
N GLU A 59 17.23 18.49 3.54
CA GLU A 59 17.31 19.70 4.37
C GLU A 59 16.23 20.70 3.99
N THR A 60 16.03 20.95 2.69
CA THR A 60 14.97 21.84 2.21
C THR A 60 13.58 21.29 2.57
N LEU A 61 13.37 19.97 2.47
CA LEU A 61 12.09 19.35 2.83
C LEU A 61 11.80 19.40 4.34
N GLU A 62 12.83 19.29 5.17
CA GLU A 62 12.70 19.45 6.62
C GLU A 62 12.30 20.89 6.99
N GLU A 63 12.86 21.91 6.34
CA GLU A 63 12.49 23.31 6.57
C GLU A 63 11.09 23.68 6.07
N LEU A 64 10.62 23.06 4.98
CA LEU A 64 9.30 23.32 4.41
C LEU A 64 8.15 22.82 5.29
N GLU A 65 8.40 21.80 6.11
CA GLU A 65 7.41 21.10 6.93
C GLU A 65 6.11 20.77 6.14
N ALA A 66 6.28 20.40 4.87
CA ALA A 66 5.16 20.20 3.96
C ALA A 66 4.30 18.99 4.40
N SER A 67 3.02 19.24 4.64
CA SER A 67 2.04 18.18 4.90
C SER A 67 1.34 17.76 3.61
N ALA A 68 1.15 16.45 3.44
CA ALA A 68 0.50 15.88 2.26
C ALA A 68 -0.62 14.91 2.69
N THR A 69 -1.72 14.88 1.94
CA THR A 69 -2.85 13.97 2.17
C THR A 69 -3.14 13.19 0.90
N VAL A 70 -2.77 11.89 0.89
CA VAL A 70 -2.89 11.00 -0.27
C VAL A 70 -3.84 9.83 0.00
N ALA A 71 -4.45 9.29 -1.06
CA ALA A 71 -5.24 8.05 -1.02
C ALA A 71 -4.97 7.19 -2.26
N GLY A 72 -4.92 5.87 -2.05
CA GLY A 72 -4.68 4.92 -3.14
C GLY A 72 -4.69 3.47 -2.66
N ARG A 73 -4.29 2.55 -3.55
CA ARG A 73 -4.16 1.13 -3.29
C ARG A 73 -2.81 0.82 -2.64
N ILE A 74 -2.80 0.12 -1.52
CA ILE A 74 -1.57 -0.42 -0.94
C ILE A 74 -1.07 -1.56 -1.82
N MET A 75 0.11 -1.38 -2.42
CA MET A 75 0.76 -2.36 -3.29
C MET A 75 1.78 -3.19 -2.52
N LEU A 76 2.61 -2.52 -1.72
CA LEU A 76 3.63 -3.16 -0.90
C LEU A 76 3.52 -2.64 0.53
N LYS A 77 3.76 -3.53 1.49
CA LYS A 77 3.88 -3.20 2.90
C LYS A 77 5.07 -3.95 3.48
N ARG A 78 6.08 -3.22 3.96
CA ARG A 78 7.27 -3.75 4.62
C ARG A 78 7.24 -3.34 6.08
N VAL A 79 7.16 -4.31 6.98
CA VAL A 79 7.11 -4.08 8.43
C VAL A 79 8.49 -4.35 9.01
N MET A 80 9.09 -3.34 9.62
CA MET A 80 10.43 -3.37 10.21
C MET A 80 10.32 -3.06 11.71
N GLY A 81 9.67 -3.96 12.46
CA GLY A 81 9.45 -3.80 13.90
C GLY A 81 8.61 -2.56 14.23
N LYS A 82 9.28 -1.50 14.71
CA LYS A 82 8.63 -0.23 15.10
C LYS A 82 8.34 0.71 13.91
N ALA A 83 8.97 0.49 12.75
CA ALA A 83 8.73 1.26 11.54
C ALA A 83 8.05 0.40 10.48
N SER A 84 7.23 1.02 9.63
CA SER A 84 6.62 0.34 8.49
C SER A 84 6.68 1.25 7.27
N PHE A 85 7.01 0.67 6.12
CA PHE A 85 7.00 1.35 4.83
C PHE A 85 5.88 0.76 3.98
N ALA A 86 5.09 1.62 3.37
CA ALA A 86 4.05 1.21 2.44
C ALA A 86 4.22 1.95 1.11
N THR A 87 4.01 1.23 0.01
CA THR A 87 3.91 1.81 -1.33
C THR A 87 2.43 1.90 -1.68
N ILE A 88 1.97 3.13 -1.92
CA ILE A 88 0.57 3.44 -2.24
C ILE A 88 0.53 3.85 -3.70
N GLN A 89 -0.39 3.25 -4.47
CA GLN A 89 -0.62 3.59 -5.86
C GLN A 89 -1.95 4.34 -6.00
N ASP A 90 -1.90 5.55 -6.53
CA ASP A 90 -3.08 6.34 -6.85
C ASP A 90 -3.35 6.35 -8.37
N MET A 91 -4.21 7.27 -8.85
CA MET A 91 -4.52 7.36 -10.29
C MET A 91 -3.37 7.92 -11.13
N SER A 92 -2.46 8.65 -10.51
CA SER A 92 -1.35 9.34 -11.17
C SER A 92 -0.07 8.52 -11.18
N GLY A 93 0.11 7.61 -10.22
CA GLY A 93 1.31 6.81 -10.10
C GLY A 93 1.49 6.20 -8.71
N GLN A 94 2.75 6.08 -8.31
CA GLN A 94 3.18 5.60 -6.99
C GLN A 94 4.11 6.62 -6.36
#